data_AF-A0AB38S7G9-F1
#
_entry.id   AF-A0AB38S7G9-F1
#
_cell.length_a   1.000
_cell.length_b   1.000
_cell.length_c   1.000
_cell.angle_alpha   90.00
_cell.angle_beta   90.00
_cell.angle_gamma   90.00
#
_symmetry.space_group_name_H-M   'P 1'
#
loop_
_entity.id
_entity.type
_entity.pdbx_description
1 polymer ?
#
loop_
_entity_poly.entity_id
_entity_poly.type
_entity_poly.pdbx_seq_one_letter_code
_entity_poly.pdbx_strand_id
1 'polypeptide(L)' 'MTGFQAKLERVENLAVECELIAKRVDGCNASCISVRASTIVSWQTHVRALIASFNIAA' A
#
# COMPACT_ATOMS: atom_id res chain seq x y z
N MET A 1 -5.31 -15.81 11.20
CA MET A 1 -4.88 -14.95 10.06
C MET A 1 -4.59 -13.48 10.43
N THR A 2 -4.52 -13.13 11.72
CA THR A 2 -4.48 -11.75 12.22
C THR A 2 -3.15 -11.02 11.98
N GLY A 3 -2.01 -11.71 12.08
CA GLY A 3 -0.69 -11.10 11.89
C GLY A 3 -0.41 -10.63 10.46
N PHE A 4 -1.01 -11.27 9.45
CA PHE A 4 -0.84 -10.88 8.06
C PHE A 4 -1.69 -9.66 7.69
N GLN A 5 -2.92 -9.60 8.20
CA GLN A 5 -3.80 -8.43 8.08
C GLN A 5 -3.17 -7.19 8.74
N ALA A 6 -2.62 -7.33 9.96
CA ALA A 6 -1.95 -6.22 10.64
C ALA A 6 -0.70 -5.70 9.88
N LYS A 7 0.01 -6.58 9.16
CA LYS A 7 1.12 -6.16 8.29
C LYS A 7 0.62 -5.43 7.04
N LEU A 8 -0.46 -5.92 6.44
CA LEU A 8 -1.07 -5.28 5.27
C LEU A 8 -1.57 -3.87 5.59
N GLU A 9 -2.22 -3.69 6.74
CA GLU A 9 -2.69 -2.39 7.23
C GLU A 9 -1.54 -1.39 7.46
N ARG A 10 -0.38 -1.85 7.97
CA ARG A 10 0.82 -1.00 8.07
C ARG A 10 1.37 -0.57 6.72
N VAL A 11 1.34 -1.44 5.72
CA VAL A 11 1.76 -1.12 4.35
C VAL A 11 0.78 -0.14 3.70
N GLU A 12 -0.51 -0.23 4.03
CA GLU A 12 -1.56 0.73 3.65
C GLU A 12 -1.31 2.12 4.20
N ASN A 13 -1.03 2.21 5.50
CA ASN A 13 -0.69 3.49 6.13
C ASN A 13 0.58 4.09 5.53
N LEU A 14 1.60 3.27 5.23
CA LEU A 14 2.85 3.75 4.61
C LEU A 14 2.62 4.35 3.22
N ALA A 15 1.71 3.80 2.42
CA ALA A 15 1.37 4.35 1.11
C ALA A 15 0.72 5.74 1.23
N VAL A 16 -0.18 5.91 2.19
CA VAL A 16 -0.86 7.18 2.47
C VAL A 16 0.17 8.23 2.94
N GLU A 17 1.08 7.86 3.84
CA GLU A 17 2.15 8.74 4.29
C GLU A 17 3.06 9.18 3.13
N CYS A 18 3.42 8.24 2.24
CA CYS A 18 4.19 8.56 1.05
C CYS A 18 3.47 9.56 0.14
N GLU A 19 2.16 9.40 -0.07
CA GLU A 19 1.38 10.35 -0.88
C GLU A 19 1.32 11.75 -0.23
N LEU A 20 1.20 11.82 1.10
CA LEU A 20 1.23 13.08 1.84
C LEU A 20 2.60 13.77 1.76
N ILE A 21 3.69 13.00 1.82
CA ILE A 21 5.04 13.53 1.65
C ILE A 21 5.24 14.01 0.21
N ALA A 22 4.79 13.26 -0.80
CA ALA A 22 4.89 13.67 -2.20
C ALA A 22 4.18 15.01 -2.47
N LYS A 23 3.04 15.27 -1.81
CA LYS A 23 2.31 16.55 -1.92
C LYS A 23 3.03 17.74 -1.29
N ARG A 24 4.01 17.50 -0.41
CA ARG A 24 4.76 18.54 0.33
C ARG A 24 6.17 18.77 -0.19
N VAL A 25 6.67 17.88 -1.05
CA VAL A 25 8.02 17.94 -1.60
C VAL A 25 7.92 18.42 -3.04
N ASP A 26 8.70 19.42 -3.42
CA ASP A 26 8.79 19.89 -4.81
C ASP A 26 9.92 19.17 -5.59
N GLY A 27 9.73 19.04 -6.90
CA GLY A 27 10.74 18.52 -7.82
C GLY A 27 10.78 16.99 -7.99
N CYS A 28 11.93 16.46 -8.43
CA CYS A 28 12.13 15.04 -8.80
C CYS A 28 11.78 14.04 -7.67
N ASN A 29 11.89 14.47 -6.41
CA ASN A 29 11.53 13.63 -5.27
C ASN A 29 10.01 13.41 -5.15
N ALA A 30 9.19 14.38 -5.55
CA ALA A 30 7.73 14.26 -5.52
C ALA A 30 7.23 13.13 -6.44
N SER A 31 7.78 13.06 -7.66
CA SER A 31 7.41 12.04 -8.65
C SER A 31 7.89 10.65 -8.25
N CYS A 32 9.11 10.53 -7.70
CA CYS A 32 9.63 9.26 -7.22
C CYS A 32 8.79 8.71 -6.05
N ILE A 33 8.38 9.58 -5.13
CA ILE A 33 7.55 9.19 -3.98
C ILE A 33 6.13 8.84 -4.45
N SER A 34 5.56 9.56 -5.42
CA SER A 34 4.22 9.25 -5.95
C SER A 34 4.17 7.92 -6.70
N VAL A 35 5.18 7.60 -7.51
CA VAL A 35 5.30 6.30 -8.21
C VAL A 35 5.40 5.16 -7.19
N ARG A 36 6.10 5.39 -6.08
CA ARG A 36 6.24 4.38 -5.03
C ARG A 36 4.93 4.18 -4.27
N ALA A 37 4.21 5.26 -3.95
CA ALA A 37 2.87 5.18 -3.34
C ALA A 37 1.89 4.44 -4.25
N SER A 38 1.84 4.74 -5.55
CA SER A 38 0.94 4.08 -6.50
C SER A 38 1.24 2.59 -6.67
N THR A 39 2.52 2.22 -6.68
CA THR A 39 2.96 0.81 -6.73
C THR A 39 2.46 0.05 -5.50
N ILE A 40 2.60 0.64 -4.31
CA ILE A 40 2.18 0.01 -3.07
C ILE A 40 0.64 -0.18 -3.05
N VAL A 41 -0.14 0.81 -3.52
CA VAL A 41 -1.61 0.70 -3.63
C VAL A 41 -2.04 -0.42 -4.58
N SER A 42 -1.38 -0.55 -5.73
CA SER A 42 -1.63 -1.65 -6.68
C SER A 42 -1.41 -3.02 -6.02
N TRP A 43 -0.31 -3.16 -5.27
CA TRP A 43 0.02 -4.41 -4.59
C TRP A 43 -0.98 -4.76 -3.48
N GLN A 44 -1.42 -3.77 -2.69
CA GLN A 44 -2.43 -3.98 -1.65
C GLN A 44 -3.71 -4.59 -2.21
N THR A 45 -4.15 -4.11 -3.37
CA THR A 45 -5.36 -4.61 -4.03
C THR A 45 -5.24 -6.11 -4.35
N HIS A 46 -4.11 -6.52 -4.93
CA HIS A 46 -3.84 -7.93 -5.21
C HIS A 46 -3.69 -8.77 -3.94
N VAL A 47 -3.02 -8.24 -2.90
CA VAL A 47 -2.83 -8.96 -1.63
C VAL A 47 -4.16 -9.16 -0.89
N ARG A 48 -5.05 -8.15 -0.88
CA ARG A 48 -6.40 -8.31 -0.32
C ARG A 48 -7.21 -9.35 -1.08
N ALA A 49 -7.16 -9.33 -2.41
CA ALA A 49 -7.85 -10.32 -3.24
C ALA A 49 -7.34 -11.75 -2.98
N LEU A 50 -6.02 -11.92 -2.83
CA LEU A 50 -5.41 -13.20 -2.49
C LEU A 50 -5.83 -13.70 -1.09
N ILE A 51 -5.80 -12.83 -0.09
CA ILE A 51 -6.26 -13.16 1.27
C ILE A 51 -7.74 -13.56 1.26
N ALA A 52 -8.59 -12.83 0.52
CA ALA A 52 -10.00 -13.16 0.38
C ALA A 52 -10.20 -14.53 -0.29
N SER A 53 -9.39 -14.88 -1.28
CA SER A 53 -9.47 -16.19 -1.94
C SER A 53 -9.16 -17.36 -1.00
N PHE A 54 -8.24 -17.18 -0.03
CA PHE A 54 -7.96 -18.18 0.99
C PHE A 54 -9.06 -18.28 2.05
N ASN A 55 -9.71 -17.16 2.40
CA ASN A 55 -10.85 -17.18 3.32
C ASN A 55 -12.10 -17.81 2.72
N ILE A 56 -12.29 -17.74 1.40
CA ILE A 56 -13.42 -18.39 0.70
C ILE A 56 -13.19 -19.91 0.61
N ALA A 57 -11.94 -20.36 0.65
CA ALA A 57 -11.56 -21.77 0.56
C ALA A 57 -11.45 -22.50 1.92
N ALA A 58 -11.82 -21.83 3.02
CA ALA A 58 -11.75 -22.33 4.40
C ALA A 58 -13.15 -22.56 4.98
#